data_AF-A0A1J3DPE1-F1
#
_entry.id   AF-A0A1J3DPE1-F1
#
_cell.length_a   1.000
_cell.length_b   1.000
_cell.length_c   1.000
_cell.angle_alpha   90.00
_cell.angle_beta   90.00
_cell.angle_gamma   90.00
#
_symmetry.space_group_name_H-M   'P 1'
#
loop_
_entity.id
_entity.type
_entity.pdbx_description
1 polymer ?
#
loop_
_entity_poly.entity_id
_entity_poly.type
_entity_poly.pdbx_seq_one_letter_code
_entity_poly.pdbx_strand_id
1 'polypeptide(L)'
;MVVSSKILPRVLIVSRRTLRKNKFVDFVGEYHLDLIVSHGAVPVIMPRVTGVHSMLQSFEPIHGVLLCEGEDIDPSLYAHDAELSPEDMEEINRLHLGDTTIDREKDSIELTLARLCLERNIPFLGICRGSQILNVAAGGTLYQDIDKEIGTTTKHIDYENYDEYRHAVRVVEETPLHQWFDEMDEIMVNSYHHQGVKRLAQRFVPMAYAPDGLIEGFYDPNRYDPEEGQFL
;
A
#
# COMPACT_ATOMS: atom_id res chain seq x y z
N MET A 1 -34.57 -11.21 -23.63
CA MET A 1 -33.21 -10.61 -23.56
C MET A 1 -32.31 -11.59 -22.84
N VAL A 2 -31.40 -12.23 -23.57
CA VAL A 2 -30.35 -13.05 -22.95
C VAL A 2 -29.34 -12.07 -22.37
N VAL A 3 -29.34 -11.89 -21.06
CA VAL A 3 -28.26 -11.17 -20.38
C VAL A 3 -27.02 -12.04 -20.59
N SER A 4 -26.12 -11.63 -21.47
CA SER A 4 -24.81 -12.26 -21.58
C SER A 4 -24.17 -12.18 -20.19
N SER A 5 -23.94 -13.32 -19.55
CA SER A 5 -23.29 -13.39 -18.23
C SER A 5 -21.81 -13.09 -18.40
N LYS A 6 -21.47 -11.82 -18.65
CA LYS A 6 -20.10 -11.36 -18.69
C LYS A 6 -19.53 -11.54 -17.28
N ILE A 7 -18.56 -12.44 -17.15
CA ILE A 7 -17.80 -12.57 -15.90
C ILE A 7 -17.06 -11.24 -15.71
N LEU A 8 -17.38 -10.54 -14.63
CA LEU A 8 -16.73 -9.28 -14.28
C LEU A 8 -15.33 -9.54 -13.72
N PRO A 9 -14.38 -8.59 -13.91
CA PRO A 9 -13.05 -8.70 -13.35
C PRO A 9 -13.11 -8.78 -11.83
N ARG A 10 -12.32 -9.68 -11.25
CA ARG A 10 -12.20 -9.91 -9.80
C ARG A 10 -10.99 -9.16 -9.27
N VAL A 11 -11.23 -8.26 -8.34
CA VAL A 11 -10.17 -7.53 -7.63
C VAL A 11 -10.10 -8.08 -6.21
N LEU A 12 -8.96 -8.68 -5.87
CA LEU A 12 -8.74 -9.16 -4.51
C LEU A 12 -8.35 -7.99 -3.62
N ILE A 13 -8.91 -7.95 -2.41
CA ILE A 13 -8.57 -6.95 -1.39
C ILE A 13 -8.27 -7.65 -0.09
N VAL A 14 -7.07 -7.45 0.46
CA VAL A 14 -6.67 -8.10 1.71
C VAL A 14 -7.30 -7.38 2.89
N SER A 15 -7.97 -8.14 3.74
CA SER A 15 -8.69 -7.59 4.88
C SER A 15 -7.76 -7.07 5.97
N ARG A 16 -8.18 -6.00 6.64
CA ARG A 16 -7.69 -5.57 7.94
C ARG A 16 -8.37 -6.38 9.04
N ARG A 17 -7.95 -6.22 10.30
CA ARG A 17 -8.59 -6.89 11.44
C ARG A 17 -8.85 -5.92 12.56
N THR A 18 -9.92 -6.17 13.29
CA THR A 18 -10.21 -5.50 14.55
C THR A 18 -10.56 -6.52 15.62
N LEU A 19 -10.43 -6.12 16.89
CA LEU A 19 -10.87 -6.93 18.02
C LEU A 19 -12.29 -6.49 18.43
N ARG A 20 -13.26 -7.40 18.30
CA ARG A 20 -14.64 -7.18 18.73
C ARG A 20 -15.06 -8.26 19.71
N LYS A 21 -15.33 -7.89 20.96
CA LYS A 21 -15.71 -8.82 22.05
C LYS A 21 -14.71 -9.98 22.20
N ASN A 22 -13.42 -9.66 22.24
CA ASN A 22 -12.31 -10.62 22.33
C ASN A 22 -12.24 -11.63 21.17
N LYS A 23 -12.80 -11.30 20.01
CA LYS A 23 -12.71 -12.09 18.79
C LYS A 23 -12.15 -11.22 17.68
N PHE A 24 -11.23 -11.78 16.91
CA PHE A 24 -10.75 -11.13 15.70
C PHE A 24 -11.84 -11.15 14.63
N VAL A 25 -12.03 -10.00 14.01
CA VAL A 25 -12.95 -9.80 12.90
C VAL A 25 -12.17 -9.18 11.76
N ASP A 26 -12.13 -9.89 10.64
CA ASP A 26 -11.56 -9.38 9.41
C ASP A 26 -12.57 -8.43 8.75
N PHE A 27 -12.10 -7.27 8.27
CA PHE A 27 -12.93 -6.24 7.66
C PHE A 27 -12.19 -5.49 6.55
N VAL A 28 -12.96 -4.82 5.70
CA VAL A 28 -12.47 -3.89 4.68
C VAL A 28 -13.35 -2.64 4.75
N GLY A 29 -12.76 -1.46 4.63
CA GLY A 29 -13.51 -0.20 4.59
C GLY A 29 -14.41 -0.14 3.35
N GLU A 30 -15.66 0.31 3.52
CA GLU A 30 -16.66 0.37 2.45
C GLU A 30 -16.20 1.21 1.26
N TYR A 31 -15.47 2.31 1.51
CA TYR A 31 -14.86 3.14 0.47
C TYR A 31 -14.05 2.34 -0.57
N HIS A 32 -13.24 1.36 -0.12
CA HIS A 32 -12.44 0.53 -1.03
C HIS A 32 -13.32 -0.43 -1.86
N LEU A 33 -14.38 -0.96 -1.24
CA LEU A 33 -15.32 -1.84 -1.94
C LEU A 33 -16.12 -1.04 -2.98
N ASP A 34 -16.59 0.15 -2.62
CA ASP A 34 -17.29 1.07 -3.50
C ASP A 34 -16.42 1.54 -4.67
N LEU A 35 -15.13 1.80 -4.42
CA LEU A 35 -14.17 2.13 -5.48
C LEU A 35 -14.11 1.02 -6.54
N ILE A 36 -14.03 -0.24 -6.12
CA ILE A 36 -13.98 -1.40 -7.03
C ILE A 36 -15.30 -1.55 -7.80
N VAL A 37 -16.43 -1.49 -7.08
CA VAL A 37 -17.77 -1.68 -7.67
C VAL A 37 -18.12 -0.56 -8.65
N SER A 38 -17.81 0.69 -8.32
CA SER A 38 -18.07 1.86 -9.18
C SER A 38 -17.31 1.79 -10.51
N HIS A 39 -16.21 1.04 -10.58
CA HIS A 39 -15.44 0.79 -11.80
C HIS A 39 -15.77 -0.55 -12.47
N GLY A 40 -16.89 -1.19 -12.09
CA GLY A 40 -17.42 -2.37 -12.78
C GLY A 40 -16.69 -3.68 -12.47
N ALA A 41 -15.94 -3.74 -11.37
CA ALA A 41 -15.25 -4.93 -10.90
C ALA A 41 -15.94 -5.55 -9.67
N VAL A 42 -15.63 -6.81 -9.39
CA VAL A 42 -16.14 -7.57 -8.23
C VAL A 42 -15.07 -7.59 -7.15
N PRO A 43 -15.30 -6.95 -5.98
CA PRO A 43 -14.38 -7.06 -4.86
C PRO A 43 -14.46 -8.45 -4.23
N VAL A 44 -13.29 -9.05 -3.99
CA VAL A 44 -13.17 -10.33 -3.28
C VAL A 44 -12.31 -10.10 -2.04
N ILE A 45 -12.95 -10.08 -0.88
CA ILE A 45 -12.26 -9.91 0.39
C ILE A 45 -11.43 -11.16 0.69
N MET A 46 -10.13 -10.98 0.81
CA MET A 46 -9.19 -12.02 1.21
C MET A 46 -8.96 -11.96 2.72
N PRO A 47 -9.36 -13.00 3.46
CA PRO A 47 -9.20 -13.03 4.91
C PRO A 47 -7.72 -13.16 5.29
N ARG A 48 -7.33 -12.49 6.38
CA ARG A 48 -5.97 -12.56 6.93
C ARG A 48 -5.87 -13.68 7.96
N VAL A 49 -6.05 -14.92 7.51
CA VAL A 49 -5.98 -16.11 8.37
C VAL A 49 -4.86 -17.05 7.93
N THR A 50 -4.30 -17.77 8.91
CA THR A 50 -3.18 -18.70 8.70
C THR A 50 -3.49 -19.69 7.57
N GLY A 51 -2.53 -19.79 6.64
CA GLY A 51 -2.59 -20.70 5.50
C GLY A 51 -3.18 -20.11 4.21
N VAL A 52 -3.82 -18.93 4.24
CA VAL A 52 -4.39 -18.30 3.02
C VAL A 52 -3.32 -18.02 1.96
N HIS A 53 -2.11 -17.64 2.37
CA HIS A 53 -0.97 -17.43 1.46
C HIS A 53 -0.65 -18.68 0.61
N SER A 54 -0.92 -19.89 1.12
CA SER A 54 -0.72 -21.15 0.39
C SER A 54 -1.87 -21.48 -0.58
N MET A 55 -3.01 -20.79 -0.44
CA MET A 55 -4.24 -21.06 -1.18
C MET A 55 -4.53 -20.00 -2.26
N LEU A 56 -3.59 -19.07 -2.53
CA LEU A 56 -3.82 -17.94 -3.45
C LEU A 56 -4.23 -18.38 -4.86
N GLN A 57 -3.74 -19.53 -5.33
CA GLN A 57 -4.15 -20.10 -6.63
C GLN A 57 -5.66 -20.43 -6.69
N SER A 58 -6.28 -20.75 -5.56
CA SER A 58 -7.71 -21.04 -5.49
C SER A 58 -8.60 -19.81 -5.69
N PHE A 59 -8.02 -18.61 -5.68
CA PHE A 59 -8.73 -17.36 -5.98
C PHE A 59 -8.77 -17.02 -7.47
N GLU A 60 -8.13 -17.83 -8.33
CA GLU A 60 -8.05 -17.57 -9.77
C GLU A 60 -9.39 -17.69 -10.52
N PRO A 61 -9.54 -17.00 -11.67
CA PRO A 61 -8.70 -15.90 -12.16
C PRO A 61 -8.74 -14.65 -11.28
N ILE A 62 -7.56 -14.06 -11.08
CA ILE A 62 -7.31 -12.79 -10.41
C ILE A 62 -7.12 -11.74 -11.50
N HIS A 63 -7.91 -10.66 -11.47
CA HIS A 63 -7.84 -9.60 -12.49
C HIS A 63 -7.21 -8.31 -11.94
N GLY A 64 -7.10 -8.19 -10.63
CA GLY A 64 -6.39 -7.10 -9.98
C GLY A 64 -6.24 -7.35 -8.48
N VAL A 65 -5.37 -6.59 -7.84
CA VAL A 65 -5.18 -6.62 -6.38
C VAL A 65 -5.16 -5.19 -5.83
N LEU A 66 -5.94 -4.95 -4.79
CA LEU A 66 -5.91 -3.72 -3.99
C LEU A 66 -5.31 -4.03 -2.62
N LEU A 67 -4.14 -3.47 -2.34
CA LEU A 67 -3.48 -3.53 -1.04
C LEU A 67 -3.74 -2.22 -0.29
N CYS A 68 -4.40 -2.34 0.85
CA CYS A 68 -4.85 -1.19 1.64
C CYS A 68 -3.88 -0.84 2.77
N GLU A 69 -4.22 0.19 3.52
CA GLU A 69 -3.55 0.64 4.72
C GLU A 69 -3.55 -0.41 5.85
N GLY A 70 -2.64 -0.23 6.82
CA GLY A 70 -2.66 -0.96 8.09
C GLY A 70 -1.34 -0.86 8.83
N GLU A 71 -1.10 -1.86 9.67
CA GLU A 71 -0.01 -1.94 10.64
C GLU A 71 1.36 -2.20 9.99
N ASP A 72 2.45 -1.84 10.66
CA ASP A 72 3.81 -1.94 10.15
C ASP A 72 4.18 -3.33 9.60
N ILE A 73 5.02 -3.32 8.56
CA ILE A 73 5.60 -4.52 7.96
C ILE A 73 6.73 -5.01 8.86
N ASP A 74 6.83 -6.32 9.13
CA ASP A 74 7.92 -6.90 9.91
C ASP A 74 9.29 -6.44 9.35
N PRO A 75 10.10 -5.67 10.10
CA PRO A 75 11.35 -5.12 9.60
C PRO A 75 12.33 -6.19 9.09
N SER A 76 12.24 -7.43 9.58
CA SER A 76 13.08 -8.54 9.10
C SER A 76 12.86 -8.86 7.61
N LEU A 77 11.78 -8.36 7.00
CA LEU A 77 11.45 -8.57 5.59
C LEU A 77 12.16 -7.59 4.65
N TYR A 78 12.70 -6.48 5.16
CA TYR A 78 13.33 -5.44 4.33
C TYR A 78 14.56 -4.76 4.94
N ALA A 79 14.74 -4.81 6.26
CA ALA A 79 15.90 -4.26 6.95
C ALA A 79 16.98 -5.35 7.05
N HIS A 80 18.15 -5.08 6.45
CA HIS A 80 19.32 -5.96 6.55
C HIS A 80 20.30 -5.50 7.64
N ASP A 81 20.32 -4.19 7.94
CA ASP A 81 21.11 -3.60 9.01
C ASP A 81 20.17 -2.73 9.85
N ALA A 82 19.98 -3.08 11.13
CA ALA A 82 19.15 -2.28 12.03
C ALA A 82 19.90 -0.99 12.40
N GLU A 83 19.41 0.16 11.92
CA GLU A 83 19.99 1.47 12.20
C GLU A 83 19.48 2.10 13.51
N LEU A 84 18.37 1.60 14.05
CA LEU A 84 17.72 2.13 15.25
C LEU A 84 18.16 1.38 16.52
N SER A 85 18.40 2.13 17.59
CA SER A 85 18.71 1.55 18.90
C SER A 85 17.46 0.88 19.53
N PRO A 86 17.63 -0.05 20.49
CA PRO A 86 16.51 -0.58 21.26
C PRO A 86 15.66 0.52 21.92
N GLU A 87 16.30 1.60 22.37
CA GLU A 87 15.63 2.76 22.96
C GLU A 87 14.77 3.51 21.94
N ASP A 88 15.27 3.70 20.71
CA ASP A 88 14.49 4.30 19.61
C ASP A 88 13.27 3.44 19.30
N MET A 89 13.45 2.12 19.20
CA MET A 89 12.36 1.19 18.93
C MET A 89 11.30 1.20 20.04
N GLU A 90 11.70 1.30 21.31
CA GLU A 90 10.76 1.42 22.43
C GLU A 90 9.97 2.74 22.38
N GLU A 91 10.62 3.83 21.97
CA GLU A 91 9.96 5.11 21.78
C GLU A 91 8.96 5.09 20.61
N ILE A 92 9.35 4.56 19.45
CA ILE A 92 8.48 4.40 18.27
C ILE A 92 7.24 3.59 18.64
N ASN A 93 7.42 2.45 19.32
CA ASN A 93 6.31 1.60 19.78
C ASN A 93 5.36 2.31 20.74
N ARG A 94 5.87 3.23 21.56
CA ARG A 94 5.06 4.02 22.49
C ARG A 94 4.32 5.15 21.78
N LEU A 95 4.94 5.76 20.76
CA LEU A 95 4.36 6.88 20.02
C LEU A 95 3.28 6.42 19.05
N HIS A 96 3.53 5.31 18.34
CA HIS A 96 2.67 4.77 17.28
C HIS A 96 1.90 3.53 17.76
N LEU A 97 1.28 3.64 18.94
CA LEU A 97 0.55 2.54 19.58
C LEU A 97 -0.56 1.99 18.69
N GLY A 98 -0.42 0.72 18.31
CA GLY A 98 -1.37 0.01 17.46
C GLY A 98 -0.89 -0.10 16.01
N ASP A 99 -0.17 0.91 15.50
CA ASP A 99 0.40 0.91 14.16
C ASP A 99 1.63 -0.01 14.09
N THR A 100 2.48 -0.03 15.12
CA THR A 100 3.69 -0.88 15.18
C THR A 100 3.43 -2.37 15.41
N THR A 101 2.16 -2.79 15.43
CA THR A 101 1.80 -4.19 15.66
C THR A 101 2.10 -5.04 14.43
N ILE A 102 3.13 -5.86 14.49
CA ILE A 102 3.50 -6.73 13.38
C ILE A 102 2.48 -7.84 13.16
N ASP A 103 1.96 -7.92 11.93
CA ASP A 103 1.05 -8.98 11.50
C ASP A 103 1.65 -9.87 10.39
N ARG A 104 2.38 -10.88 10.83
CA ARG A 104 3.09 -11.81 9.93
C ARG A 104 2.21 -12.55 8.93
N GLU A 105 0.95 -12.81 9.27
CA GLU A 105 0.04 -13.49 8.33
C GLU A 105 -0.36 -12.57 7.19
N LYS A 106 -0.67 -11.30 7.47
CA LYS A 106 -0.96 -10.30 6.44
C LYS A 106 0.30 -9.97 5.64
N ASP A 107 1.45 -9.81 6.28
CA ASP A 107 2.73 -9.64 5.58
C ASP A 107 2.97 -10.79 4.59
N SER A 108 2.79 -12.04 5.04
CA SER A 108 2.96 -13.23 4.19
C SER A 108 1.98 -13.25 3.00
N ILE A 109 0.69 -12.99 3.25
CA ILE A 109 -0.36 -12.97 2.22
C ILE A 109 -0.06 -11.87 1.19
N GLU A 110 0.18 -10.65 1.65
CA GLU A 110 0.32 -9.49 0.77
C GLU A 110 1.65 -9.49 0.01
N LEU A 111 2.76 -9.91 0.63
CA LEU A 111 4.03 -10.07 -0.10
C LEU A 111 3.92 -11.17 -1.16
N THR A 112 3.21 -12.27 -0.87
CA THR A 112 3.01 -13.33 -1.85
C THR A 112 2.13 -12.86 -3.01
N LEU A 113 1.05 -12.11 -2.71
CA LEU A 113 0.21 -11.48 -3.73
C LEU A 113 0.97 -10.45 -4.57
N ALA A 114 1.75 -9.58 -3.94
CA ALA A 114 2.54 -8.57 -4.63
C ALA A 114 3.54 -9.22 -5.60
N ARG A 115 4.28 -10.25 -5.15
CA ARG A 115 5.17 -11.03 -6.01
C ARG A 115 4.42 -11.69 -7.17
N LEU A 116 3.26 -12.31 -6.88
CA LEU A 116 2.41 -12.90 -7.92
C LEU A 116 1.99 -11.87 -8.96
N CYS A 117 1.64 -10.65 -8.54
CA CYS A 117 1.26 -9.57 -9.44
C CYS A 117 2.41 -9.13 -10.33
N LEU A 118 3.60 -8.96 -9.74
CA LEU A 118 4.82 -8.60 -10.46
C LEU A 118 5.25 -9.68 -11.46
N GLU A 119 5.12 -10.96 -11.09
CA GLU A 119 5.50 -12.11 -11.94
C GLU A 119 4.52 -12.34 -13.10
N ARG A 120 3.21 -12.17 -12.84
CA ARG A 120 2.14 -12.52 -13.79
C ARG A 120 1.49 -11.32 -14.46
N ASN A 121 1.97 -10.12 -14.18
CA ASN A 121 1.47 -8.87 -14.76
C ASN A 121 -0.01 -8.65 -14.43
N ILE A 122 -0.38 -8.96 -13.18
CA ILE A 122 -1.71 -8.66 -12.66
C ILE A 122 -1.68 -7.21 -12.18
N PRO A 123 -2.61 -6.34 -12.63
CA PRO A 123 -2.68 -4.97 -12.17
C PRO A 123 -2.82 -4.86 -10.65
N PHE A 124 -2.12 -3.90 -10.04
CA PHE A 124 -2.16 -3.69 -8.60
C PHE A 124 -2.25 -2.22 -8.23
N LEU A 125 -2.88 -1.94 -7.09
CA LEU A 125 -2.87 -0.62 -6.46
C LEU A 125 -2.53 -0.80 -4.97
N GLY A 126 -1.51 -0.09 -4.50
CA GLY A 126 -1.11 -0.07 -3.11
C GLY A 126 -1.35 1.30 -2.49
N ILE A 127 -2.06 1.35 -1.37
CA ILE A 127 -2.39 2.58 -0.63
C ILE A 127 -1.70 2.53 0.73
N CYS A 128 -0.95 3.57 1.10
CA CYS A 128 -0.18 3.66 2.35
C CYS A 128 0.70 2.39 2.54
N ARG A 129 0.42 1.55 3.52
CA ARG A 129 1.10 0.26 3.72
C ARG A 129 1.13 -0.61 2.45
N GLY A 130 0.07 -0.60 1.65
CA GLY A 130 0.02 -1.37 0.41
C GLY A 130 1.11 -0.97 -0.59
N SER A 131 1.45 0.32 -0.70
CA SER A 131 2.56 0.76 -1.55
C SER A 131 3.90 0.29 -0.97
N GLN A 132 4.06 0.37 0.35
CA GLN A 132 5.26 -0.12 1.03
C GLN A 132 5.48 -1.62 0.82
N ILE A 133 4.42 -2.44 0.87
CA ILE A 133 4.48 -3.88 0.54
C ILE A 133 4.98 -4.09 -0.89
N LEU A 134 4.47 -3.33 -1.87
CA LEU A 134 4.91 -3.45 -3.26
C LEU A 134 6.39 -3.13 -3.41
N ASN A 135 6.86 -2.07 -2.74
CA ASN A 135 8.27 -1.71 -2.71
C ASN A 135 9.13 -2.84 -2.13
N VAL A 136 8.76 -3.38 -0.97
CA VAL A 136 9.48 -4.49 -0.31
C VAL A 136 9.45 -5.76 -1.15
N ALA A 137 8.30 -6.11 -1.74
CA ALA A 137 8.16 -7.28 -2.61
C ALA A 137 9.08 -7.22 -3.84
N ALA A 138 9.35 -6.00 -4.35
CA ALA A 138 10.26 -5.75 -5.47
C ALA A 138 11.74 -5.54 -5.04
N GLY A 139 12.07 -5.69 -3.75
CA GLY A 139 13.46 -5.59 -3.23
C GLY A 139 13.88 -4.21 -2.74
N GLY A 140 12.93 -3.28 -2.58
CA GLY A 140 13.13 -2.00 -1.91
C GLY A 140 13.16 -2.13 -0.39
N THR A 141 13.39 -1.01 0.30
CA THR A 141 13.42 -0.94 1.78
C THR A 141 12.63 0.26 2.28
N LEU A 142 12.28 0.22 3.57
CA LEU A 142 11.54 1.26 4.26
C LEU A 142 12.39 1.88 5.36
N TYR A 143 12.04 3.11 5.72
CA TYR A 143 12.34 3.67 7.04
C TYR A 143 11.35 3.03 8.01
N GLN A 144 11.86 2.49 9.12
CA GLN A 144 11.05 2.03 10.24
C GLN A 144 10.38 3.19 10.96
N ASP A 145 11.02 4.36 10.96
CA ASP A 145 10.42 5.61 11.39
C ASP A 145 11.11 6.81 10.72
N ILE A 146 10.36 7.59 9.95
CA ILE A 146 10.90 8.71 9.17
C ILE A 146 11.32 9.90 10.06
N ASP A 147 10.70 10.08 11.23
CA ASP A 147 11.12 11.15 12.15
C ASP A 147 12.44 10.80 12.82
N LYS A 148 12.58 9.55 13.30
CA LYS A 148 13.81 9.08 13.95
C LYS A 148 14.98 8.93 12.98
N GLU A 149 14.76 8.44 11.77
CA GLU A 149 15.86 8.14 10.83
C GLU A 149 16.29 9.34 9.99
N ILE A 150 15.36 10.21 9.57
CA ILE A 150 15.68 11.34 8.69
C ILE A 150 15.26 12.71 9.22
N GLY A 151 14.62 12.80 10.39
CA GLY A 151 14.20 14.06 10.98
C GLY A 151 13.25 14.83 10.08
N THR A 152 12.17 14.17 9.63
CA THR A 152 11.24 14.77 8.66
C THR A 152 10.74 16.15 9.13
N THR A 153 10.74 17.12 8.21
CA THR A 153 10.16 18.44 8.44
C THR A 153 8.68 18.50 8.08
N THR A 154 8.17 17.46 7.44
CA THR A 154 6.77 17.32 7.05
C THR A 154 6.08 16.43 8.09
N LYS A 155 4.96 16.88 8.63
CA LYS A 155 4.15 16.01 9.49
C LYS A 155 3.43 14.99 8.59
N HIS A 156 3.77 13.71 8.72
CA HIS A 156 3.15 12.59 7.98
C HIS A 156 2.13 11.79 8.80
N ILE A 157 2.02 12.13 10.08
CA ILE A 157 0.99 11.58 10.96
C ILE A 157 0.52 12.67 11.92
N ASP A 158 -0.79 12.93 11.91
CA ASP A 158 -1.43 13.86 12.83
C ASP A 158 -2.54 13.15 13.61
N TYR A 159 -2.22 12.67 14.81
CA TYR A 159 -3.18 12.00 15.69
C TYR A 159 -4.29 12.92 16.19
N GLU A 160 -4.05 14.23 16.27
CA GLU A 160 -5.03 15.21 16.74
C GLU A 160 -5.96 15.66 15.61
N ASN A 161 -5.49 15.59 14.36
CA ASN A 161 -6.22 16.02 13.16
C ASN A 161 -6.27 14.94 12.06
N TYR A 162 -6.57 13.70 12.44
CA TYR A 162 -6.49 12.53 11.57
C TYR A 162 -7.30 12.68 10.26
N ASP A 163 -8.57 13.07 10.33
CA ASP A 163 -9.46 13.08 9.16
C ASP A 163 -9.21 14.26 8.21
N GLU A 164 -8.77 15.42 8.74
CA GLU A 164 -8.68 16.67 7.97
C GLU A 164 -7.26 17.07 7.59
N TYR A 165 -6.23 16.55 8.27
CA TYR A 165 -4.85 16.94 7.98
C TYR A 165 -4.43 16.56 6.56
N ARG A 166 -3.83 17.52 5.86
CA ARG A 166 -3.31 17.36 4.50
C ARG A 166 -1.95 18.04 4.40
N HIS A 167 -1.03 17.49 3.60
CA HIS A 167 0.17 18.19 3.17
C HIS A 167 0.29 18.19 1.64
N ALA A 168 1.11 19.10 1.13
CA ALA A 168 1.42 19.18 -0.28
C ALA A 168 2.36 18.03 -0.68
N VAL A 169 2.24 17.56 -1.92
CA VAL A 169 3.23 16.72 -2.58
C VAL A 169 3.51 17.29 -3.96
N ARG A 170 4.80 17.38 -4.31
CA ARG A 170 5.25 17.75 -5.64
C ARG A 170 5.08 16.55 -6.55
N VAL A 171 4.32 16.70 -7.63
CA VAL A 171 4.13 15.70 -8.66
C VAL A 171 5.31 15.77 -9.64
N VAL A 172 5.80 14.62 -10.07
CA VAL A 172 6.89 14.52 -11.05
C VAL A 172 6.29 14.62 -12.44
N GLU A 173 6.76 15.60 -13.22
CA GLU A 173 6.37 15.78 -14.62
C GLU A 173 6.58 14.49 -15.44
N GLU A 174 5.81 14.35 -16.52
CA GLU A 174 5.90 13.20 -17.45
C GLU A 174 5.64 11.82 -16.79
N THR A 175 4.97 11.80 -15.63
CA THR A 175 4.51 10.57 -14.97
C THR A 175 3.00 10.40 -15.08
N PRO A 176 2.47 9.16 -14.91
CA PRO A 176 1.03 8.91 -14.90
C PRO A 176 0.26 9.83 -13.95
N LEU A 177 0.80 10.06 -12.75
CA LEU A 177 0.16 10.89 -11.74
C LEU A 177 0.01 12.35 -12.20
N HIS A 178 1.00 12.89 -12.90
CA HIS A 178 0.92 14.24 -13.47
C HIS A 178 -0.23 14.36 -14.48
N GLN A 179 -0.41 13.34 -15.33
CA GLN A 179 -1.52 13.30 -16.28
C GLN A 179 -2.89 13.11 -15.61
N TRP A 180 -2.97 12.28 -14.57
CA TRP A 180 -4.22 12.04 -13.83
C TRP A 180 -4.74 13.27 -13.08
N PHE A 181 -3.85 14.21 -12.77
CA PHE A 181 -4.15 15.45 -12.06
C PHE A 181 -3.96 16.68 -12.97
N ASP A 182 -4.31 16.57 -14.25
CA ASP A 182 -4.36 17.70 -15.21
C ASP A 182 -3.07 18.54 -15.25
N GLU A 183 -1.91 17.87 -15.24
CA GLU A 183 -0.58 18.47 -15.30
C GLU A 183 -0.27 19.42 -14.12
N MET A 184 -0.90 19.21 -12.96
CA MET A 184 -0.59 19.96 -11.73
C MET A 184 0.77 19.54 -11.14
N ASP A 185 1.65 20.51 -10.88
CA ASP A 185 2.97 20.27 -10.26
C ASP A 185 2.89 19.96 -8.76
N GLU A 186 1.77 20.30 -8.12
CA GLU A 186 1.55 20.11 -6.68
C GLU A 186 0.08 19.77 -6.39
N ILE A 187 -0.13 18.79 -5.51
CA ILE A 187 -1.47 18.40 -5.03
C ILE A 187 -1.47 18.25 -3.50
N MET A 188 -2.65 18.36 -2.89
CA MET A 188 -2.83 18.16 -1.45
C MET A 188 -3.34 16.74 -1.17
N VAL A 189 -2.65 16.01 -0.29
CA VAL A 189 -2.98 14.62 0.06
C VAL A 189 -3.16 14.46 1.56
N ASN A 190 -3.94 13.47 1.98
CA ASN A 190 -3.96 13.03 3.38
C ASN A 190 -2.67 12.31 3.72
N SER A 191 -2.37 12.26 5.02
CA SER A 191 -1.18 11.55 5.48
C SER A 191 -1.41 10.97 6.87
N TYR A 192 -1.17 9.67 6.96
CA TYR A 192 -1.19 8.89 8.17
C TYR A 192 -0.23 7.71 8.01
N HIS A 193 1.06 8.02 8.17
CA HIS A 193 2.12 7.02 8.22
C HIS A 193 3.34 7.60 8.94
N HIS A 194 4.03 6.73 9.67
CA HIS A 194 5.35 7.05 10.26
C HIS A 194 6.48 6.26 9.58
N GLN A 195 6.13 5.19 8.84
CA GLN A 195 7.03 4.52 7.91
C GLN A 195 6.99 5.17 6.53
N GLY A 196 8.05 4.98 5.74
CA GLY A 196 8.13 5.52 4.38
C GLY A 196 9.16 4.80 3.52
N VAL A 197 9.16 5.04 2.21
CA VAL A 197 10.13 4.42 1.30
C VAL A 197 11.53 4.97 1.54
N LYS A 198 12.47 4.11 1.94
CA LYS A 198 13.90 4.43 2.11
C LYS A 198 14.69 4.20 0.83
N ARG A 199 14.52 3.02 0.25
CA ARG A 199 15.07 2.68 -1.05
C ARG A 199 13.93 2.19 -1.92
N LEU A 200 13.62 2.94 -2.96
CA LEU A 200 12.68 2.49 -3.98
C LEU A 200 13.31 1.33 -4.76
N ALA A 201 12.54 0.26 -4.96
CA ALA A 201 12.96 -0.87 -5.77
C ALA A 201 13.27 -0.43 -7.20
N GLN A 202 14.28 -1.03 -7.83
CA GLN A 202 14.69 -0.70 -9.21
C GLN A 202 13.57 -0.90 -10.26
N ARG A 203 12.55 -1.67 -9.90
CA ARG A 203 11.38 -1.92 -10.74
C ARG A 203 10.50 -0.67 -10.92
N PHE A 204 10.55 0.28 -9.99
CA PHE A 204 9.62 1.41 -9.93
C PHE A 204 10.28 2.75 -10.21
N VAL A 205 9.46 3.70 -10.65
CA VAL A 205 9.82 5.09 -10.88
C VAL A 205 8.96 5.99 -9.99
N PRO A 206 9.54 6.96 -9.27
CA PRO A 206 8.79 7.88 -8.41
C PRO A 206 7.90 8.82 -9.23
N MET A 207 6.72 9.13 -8.70
CA MET A 207 5.72 10.04 -9.28
C MET A 207 5.41 11.24 -8.39
N ALA A 208 5.68 11.17 -7.09
CA ALA A 208 5.44 12.27 -6.17
C ALA A 208 6.43 12.26 -5.01
N TYR A 209 6.73 13.45 -4.51
CA TYR A 209 7.57 13.69 -3.35
C TYR A 209 6.93 14.67 -2.37
N ALA A 210 7.01 14.36 -1.08
CA ALA A 210 6.72 15.34 -0.04
C ALA A 210 7.81 16.43 0.04
N PRO A 211 7.58 17.57 0.73
CA PRO A 211 8.53 18.68 0.82
C PRO A 211 9.89 18.33 1.43
N ASP A 212 9.93 17.28 2.27
CA ASP A 212 11.11 16.72 2.90
C ASP A 212 11.87 15.73 1.98
N GLY A 213 11.36 15.48 0.78
CA GLY A 213 11.94 14.57 -0.21
C GLY A 213 11.51 13.12 -0.08
N LEU A 214 10.58 12.79 0.83
CA LEU A 214 10.04 11.43 0.95
C LEU A 214 9.21 11.08 -0.29
N ILE A 215 9.34 9.85 -0.80
CA ILE A 215 8.54 9.37 -1.94
C ILE A 215 7.11 9.10 -1.47
N GLU A 216 6.14 9.71 -2.15
CA GLU A 216 4.70 9.63 -1.84
C GLU A 216 3.89 8.87 -2.91
N GLY A 217 4.48 8.67 -4.08
CA GLY A 217 3.88 7.90 -5.15
C GLY A 217 4.93 7.37 -6.09
N PHE A 218 4.70 6.18 -6.66
CA PHE A 218 5.57 5.55 -7.64
C PHE A 218 4.76 4.56 -8.49
N TYR A 219 5.29 4.19 -9.66
CA TYR A 219 4.65 3.26 -10.59
C TYR A 219 5.66 2.31 -11.24
N ASP A 220 5.18 1.24 -11.86
CA ASP A 220 5.97 0.34 -12.71
C ASP A 220 5.90 0.81 -14.17
N PRO A 221 6.96 1.41 -14.73
CA PRO A 221 6.95 1.87 -16.12
C PRO A 221 6.82 0.72 -17.14
N ASN A 222 7.04 -0.53 -16.74
CA ASN A 222 6.86 -1.69 -17.62
C ASN A 222 5.41 -2.21 -17.65
N ARG A 223 4.52 -1.60 -16.86
CA ARG A 223 3.10 -1.96 -16.71
C ARG A 223 2.16 -0.77 -16.92
N TYR A 224 2.73 0.37 -17.30
CA TYR A 224 1.98 1.54 -17.67
C TYR A 224 2.05 1.72 -19.19
N ASP A 225 0.98 1.31 -19.85
CA ASP A 225 0.74 1.52 -21.27
C ASP A 225 -0.75 1.83 -21.48
N PRO A 226 -1.16 3.10 -21.38
CA PRO A 226 -2.54 3.52 -21.60
C PRO A 226 -3.11 3.13 -22.97
N GLU A 227 -2.26 2.99 -24.00
CA GLU A 227 -2.69 2.63 -25.36
C GLU A 227 -3.15 1.16 -25.41
N GLU A 228 -2.48 0.29 -24.66
CA GLU A 228 -2.81 -1.12 -24.49
C GLU A 228 -3.77 -1.38 -23.30
N GLY A 229 -4.28 -0.31 -22.67
CA GLY A 229 -5.20 -0.38 -21.54
C GLY A 229 -4.56 -0.85 -20.23
N GLN A 230 -3.25 -0.69 -20.08
CA GLN A 230 -2.48 -1.02 -18.88
C GLN A 230 -2.21 0.27 -18.10
N PHE A 231 -2.77 0.40 -16.91
CA PHE A 231 -2.75 1.67 -16.18
C PHE A 231 -1.98 1.66 -14.86
N LEU A 232 -1.64 0.47 -14.32
CA LEU A 232 -0.88 0.23 -13.08
C LEU A 232 -0.46 -1.25 -13.01
#